data_AF-A0A0G0J6K2-F1
#
_entry.id   AF-A0A0G0J6K2-F1
#
_cell.length_a   1.000
_cell.length_b   1.000
_cell.length_c   1.000
_cell.angle_alpha   90.00
_cell.angle_beta   90.00
_cell.angle_gamma   90.00
#
_symmetry.space_group_name_H-M   'P 1'
#
loop_
_entity.id
_entity.type
_entity.pdbx_description
1 polymer ?
#
loop_
_entity_poly.entity_id
_entity_poly.type
_entity_poly.pdbx_seq_one_letter_code
_entity_poly.pdbx_strand_id
1 'polypeptide(L)' 'MNKAEEKYIEIMREKTGEERLKTAMDLRKLALKLAECGIRHYRPKISKKELRIELQKRIYGFGFPFENSKKTA' A
#
# COMPACT_ATOMS: atom_id res chain seq x y z
N MET A 1 -23.46 16.79 1.02
CA MET A 1 -22.45 16.00 1.75
C MET A 1 -23.10 15.42 2.99
N ASN A 2 -22.72 14.22 3.40
CA ASN A 2 -23.19 13.70 4.68
C ASN A 2 -22.37 14.29 5.84
N LYS A 3 -22.89 14.25 7.07
CA LYS A 3 -22.22 14.80 8.26
C LYS A 3 -20.81 14.20 8.51
N ALA A 4 -20.55 12.97 8.05
CA ALA A 4 -19.24 12.35 8.19
C ALA A 4 -18.23 12.89 7.18
N GLU A 5 -18.64 13.20 5.95
CA GLU A 5 -17.80 13.90 4.96
C GLU A 5 -17.43 15.30 5.42
N GLU A 6 -18.40 16.05 5.97
CA GLU A 6 -18.16 17.40 6.50
C GLU A 6 -17.14 17.39 7.62
N LYS A 7 -17.31 16.47 8.59
CA LYS A 7 -16.37 16.30 9.71
C LYS A 7 -14.99 15.84 9.25
N TYR A 8 -14.93 14.98 8.23
CA TYR A 8 -13.67 14.58 7.61
C TYR A 8 -12.94 15.78 6.99
N ILE A 9 -13.66 16.64 6.25
CA ILE A 9 -13.07 17.84 5.65
C ILE A 9 -12.58 18.82 6.71
N GLU A 10 -13.33 19.03 7.79
CA GLU A 10 -12.92 19.88 8.92
C GLU A 10 -11.60 19.40 9.54
N ILE A 11 -11.53 18.12 9.93
CA ILE A 11 -10.31 17.50 10.48
C ILE A 11 -9.13 17.63 9.51
N MET A 12 -9.38 17.54 8.20
CA MET A 12 -8.33 17.65 7.18
C MET A 12 -7.90 19.09 6.91
N ARG A 13 -8.75 20.09 7.20
CA ARG A 13 -8.40 21.53 7.13
C ARG A 13 -7.54 21.97 8.30
N GLU A 14 -7.70 21.33 9.45
CA GLU A 14 -6.88 21.59 10.65
C GLU A 14 -5.43 21.06 10.51
N LYS A 15 -5.14 20.25 9.49
CA LYS A 15 -3.85 19.62 9.26
C LYS A 15 -3.02 20.34 8.21
N THR A 16 -1.71 20.43 8.45
CA THR A 16 -0.78 20.92 7.42
C THR A 16 -0.67 19.93 6.24
N GLY A 17 -0.03 20.36 5.15
CA GLY A 17 0.29 19.45 4.04
C GLY A 17 1.17 18.28 4.48
N GLU A 18 2.17 18.55 5.33
CA GLU A 18 3.10 17.57 5.87
C GLU A 18 2.40 16.54 6.77
N GLU A 19 1.48 16.97 7.63
CA GLU A 19 0.73 16.05 8.51
C GLU A 19 -0.18 15.11 7.72
N ARG A 20 -0.82 15.64 6.66
CA ARG A 20 -1.63 14.83 5.74
C ARG A 20 -0.77 13.82 4.99
N LEU A 21 0.40 14.24 4.51
CA LEU A 21 1.35 13.35 3.85
C LEU A 21 1.85 12.25 4.80
N LYS A 22 2.22 12.61 6.03
CA LYS A 22 2.63 11.65 7.06
C LYS A 22 1.55 10.60 7.31
N THR A 23 0.31 11.04 7.50
CA THR A 23 -0.84 10.15 7.71
C THR A 23 -1.03 9.20 6.53
N ALA A 24 -0.95 9.69 5.30
CA ALA A 24 -1.06 8.86 4.10
C ALA A 24 0.09 7.83 4.00
N MET A 25 1.32 8.24 4.33
CA MET A 25 2.47 7.33 4.35
C MET A 25 2.33 6.23 5.40
N ASP A 26 1.82 6.56 6.59
CA ASP A 26 1.62 5.60 7.67
C ASP A 26 0.48 4.62 7.35
N LEU A 27 -0.60 5.11 6.75
CA LEU A 27 -1.67 4.25 6.22
C LEU A 27 -1.12 3.29 5.16
N ARG A 28 -0.28 3.78 4.24
CA ARG A 28 0.37 2.93 3.23
C ARG A 28 1.24 1.85 3.86
N LYS A 29 2.04 2.18 4.88
CA LYS A 29 2.87 1.20 5.60
C LYS A 29 2.01 0.13 6.28
N LEU A 30 0.89 0.53 6.89
CA LEU A 30 -0.04 -0.41 7.52
C LEU A 30 -0.67 -1.36 6.49
N ALA A 31 -1.16 -0.83 5.38
CA ALA A 31 -1.73 -1.63 4.29
C ALA A 31 -0.73 -2.66 3.74
N LEU A 32 0.54 -2.25 3.55
CA LEU A 32 1.63 -3.13 3.15
C LEU A 32 1.87 -4.27 4.15
N LYS A 33 1.92 -3.96 5.46
CA LYS A 33 2.11 -4.97 6.51
C LYS A 33 0.97 -5.97 6.54
N LEU A 34 -0.27 -5.51 6.44
CA LEU A 34 -1.45 -6.38 6.41
C LEU A 34 -1.42 -7.32 5.20
N ALA A 35 -1.08 -6.79 4.02
CA ALA A 35 -0.91 -7.59 2.81
C ALA A 35 0.22 -8.62 2.96
N GLU A 36 1.36 -8.23 3.54
CA GLU A 36 2.49 -9.14 3.78
C GLU A 36 2.11 -10.28 4.73
N CYS A 37 1.45 -9.96 5.84
CA CYS A 37 0.95 -10.93 6.80
C CYS A 37 0.00 -11.93 6.12
N GLY A 38 -0.94 -11.45 5.31
CA GLY A 38 -1.84 -12.31 4.54
C GLY A 38 -1.09 -13.24 3.59
N ILE A 39 -0.15 -12.72 2.78
CA ILE A 39 0.63 -13.53 1.83
C ILE A 39 1.45 -14.59 2.57
N ARG A 40 2.13 -14.23 3.65
CA ARG A 40 2.93 -15.17 4.45
C ARG A 40 2.07 -16.21 5.16
N HIS A 41 0.86 -15.85 5.60
CA HIS A 41 -0.08 -16.80 6.19
C HIS A 41 -0.44 -17.92 5.19
N TYR A 42 -0.75 -17.56 3.94
CA TYR A 42 -1.06 -18.55 2.89
C TYR A 42 0.18 -19.24 2.30
N ARG A 43 1.35 -18.58 2.31
CA ARG A 43 2.62 -19.09 1.75
C ARG A 43 3.77 -18.90 2.75
N PRO A 44 3.86 -19.71 3.82
CA PRO A 44 4.83 -19.50 4.90
C PRO A 44 6.31 -19.55 4.48
N LYS A 45 6.61 -20.31 3.42
CA LYS A 45 7.97 -20.50 2.88
C LYS A 45 8.29 -19.57 1.69
N ILE A 46 7.46 -18.55 1.43
CA ILE A 46 7.66 -17.64 0.29
C ILE A 46 9.03 -16.96 0.39
N SER A 47 9.77 -16.92 -0.72
CA SER A 47 11.05 -16.21 -0.74
C SER A 47 10.82 -14.69 -0.65
N LYS A 48 11.82 -13.95 -0.18
CA LYS A 48 11.76 -12.48 -0.11
C LYS A 48 11.50 -11.84 -1.48
N LYS A 49 12.05 -12.44 -2.55
CA LYS A 49 11.88 -11.98 -3.94
C LYS A 49 10.44 -12.16 -4.40
N GLU A 50 9.86 -13.34 -4.19
CA GLU A 50 8.48 -13.63 -4.58
C GLU A 50 7.47 -12.83 -3.74
N LEU A 51 7.73 -12.67 -2.44
CA LEU A 51 6.90 -11.86 -1.56
C LEU A 51 6.79 -10.42 -2.06
N ARG A 52 7.90 -9.83 -2.53
CA ARG A 52 7.90 -8.49 -3.11
C ARG A 52 7.03 -8.41 -4.37
N ILE A 53 7.10 -9.43 -5.23
CA ILE A 53 6.29 -9.50 -6.46
C ILE A 53 4.81 -9.62 -6.11
N GLU A 54 4.45 -10.49 -5.20
CA GLU A 54 3.05 -10.69 -4.77
C GLU A 54 2.48 -9.46 -4.07
N LEU A 55 3.27 -8.78 -3.23
CA LEU A 55 2.90 -7.51 -2.62
C LEU A 55 2.62 -6.43 -3.67
N GLN A 56 3.48 -6.32 -4.69
CA GLN A 56 3.28 -5.36 -5.78
C GLN A 56 2.00 -5.65 -6.55
N LYS A 57 1.77 -6.91 -6.95
CA LYS A 57 0.52 -7.33 -7.62
C LYS A 57 -0.71 -7.01 -6.78
N ARG A 58 -0.65 -7.27 -5.47
CA ARG A 58 -1.78 -7.07 -4.56
C ARG A 58 -2.17 -5.60 -4.41
N ILE A 59 -1.18 -4.70 -4.41
CA ILE A 59 -1.40 -3.27 -4.15
C ILE A 59 -1.70 -2.50 -5.42
N TYR A 60 -1.03 -2.82 -6.52
CA TYR A 60 -1.08 -2.03 -7.74
C TYR A 60 -1.79 -2.74 -8.90
N GLY A 61 -2.18 -4.01 -8.72
CA GLY A 61 -2.80 -4.82 -9.76
C GLY A 61 -1.81 -5.30 -10.82
N PHE A 62 -2.33 -6.00 -11.82
CA PHE A 62 -1.54 -6.61 -12.90
C PHE A 62 -1.05 -5.60 -13.95
N GLY A 63 -1.58 -4.37 -13.95
CA GLY A 63 -1.26 -3.33 -14.94
C GLY A 63 -0.22 -2.31 -14.52
N PHE A 64 0.37 -2.42 -13.32
CA PHE A 64 1.34 -1.44 -12.84
C PHE A 64 2.76 -1.82 -13.27
N PRO A 65 3.50 -0.92 -13.95
CA PRO A 65 4.50 -1.34 -14.92
C PRO A 65 5.85 -1.46 -14.25
N PHE A 66 6.22 -2.67 -13.84
CA PHE A 66 7.56 -3.20 -14.07
C PHE A 66 7.40 -4.71 -14.12
N GLU A 67 7.13 -5.27 -15.31
CA GLU A 67 7.80 -6.53 -15.63
C GLU A 67 9.25 -6.28 -15.28
N ASN A 68 9.79 -6.99 -14.28
CA ASN A 68 11.23 -6.98 -14.04
C ASN A 68 11.84 -7.21 -15.41
N SER A 69 12.50 -6.18 -15.94
CA SER A 69 13.10 -6.20 -17.26
C SER A 69 13.71 -7.56 -17.43
N LYS A 70 13.21 -8.30 -18.44
CA LYS A 70 13.74 -9.61 -18.79
C LYS A 70 15.25 -9.43 -18.78
N LYS A 71 15.93 -10.08 -17.82
CA LYS A 71 17.36 -10.29 -17.90
C LYS A 71 17.56 -11.16 -19.13
N THR A 72 17.61 -10.54 -20.30
CA THR A 72 18.24 -11.14 -21.46
C THR A 72 19.72 -11.12 -21.17
N ALA A 73 20.27 -12.32 -21.09
CA ALA A 73 21.69 -12.60 -21.04
C ALA A 73 22.43 -11.99 -22.24
#